data_AF-A0A6I3SX70-F1
#
_entry.id   AF-A0A6I3SX70-F1
#
_cell.length_a   1.000
_cell.length_b   1.000
_cell.length_c   1.000
_cell.angle_alpha   90.00
_cell.angle_beta   90.00
_cell.angle_gamma   90.00
#
_symmetry.space_group_name_H-M   'P 1'
#
loop_
_entity.id
_entity.type
_entity.pdbx_description
1 polymer ?
#
loop_
_entity_poly.entity_id
_entity_poly.type
_entity_poly.pdbx_seq_one_letter_code
_entity_poly.pdbx_strand_id
1 'polypeptide(L)'
;MNVFAAATPEAKALYKNAKAAATAGYKQALARCDALAGQPKDVCMAEAKAARVRAEGDATAQYKNTLRAYTEARKDIAEADYAVDRARCGALAGNDKDVCITQAKATRTAALADARADKKVIEARSNAREDKRIAEYKVAAEKCDALAGTAKEHCVSAAKSQFGY
;
A
#
# COMPACT_ATOMS: atom_id res chain seq x y z
N MET A 1 -21.05 5.95 5.27
CA MET A 1 -20.81 4.68 5.99
C MET A 1 -19.31 4.41 6.03
N ASN A 2 -18.63 4.80 7.11
CA ASN A 2 -17.28 4.34 7.40
C ASN A 2 -17.39 3.26 8.47
N VAL A 3 -17.86 2.08 8.05
CA VAL A 3 -17.80 0.89 8.90
C VAL A 3 -16.35 0.44 8.81
N PHE A 4 -15.56 0.70 9.86
CA PHE A 4 -14.36 -0.11 10.11
C PHE A 4 -14.87 -1.51 10.44
N ALA A 5 -15.26 -2.26 9.41
CA ALA A 5 -15.60 -3.66 9.55
C ALA A 5 -14.31 -4.32 10.03
N ALA A 6 -14.33 -4.85 11.25
CA ALA A 6 -13.28 -5.76 11.69
C ALA A 6 -13.11 -6.81 10.60
N ALA A 7 -11.87 -7.05 10.17
CA ALA A 7 -11.58 -7.97 9.07
C ALA A 7 -12.26 -9.31 9.36
N THR A 8 -13.08 -9.79 8.42
CA THR A 8 -13.86 -11.01 8.63
C THR A 8 -12.92 -12.22 8.83
N PRO A 9 -13.36 -13.29 9.51
CA PRO A 9 -12.57 -14.52 9.62
C PRO A 9 -12.08 -15.03 8.26
N GLU A 10 -12.90 -14.90 7.22
CA GLU A 10 -12.56 -15.26 5.84
C GLU A 10 -11.44 -14.38 5.29
N ALA A 11 -11.52 -13.05 5.46
CA ALA A 11 -10.47 -12.13 5.04
C ALA A 11 -9.12 -12.44 5.74
N LYS A 12 -9.16 -12.79 7.03
CA LYS A 12 -7.99 -13.21 7.79
C LYS A 12 -7.42 -14.54 7.31
N ALA A 13 -8.28 -15.50 6.95
CA ALA A 13 -7.85 -16.78 6.38
C ALA A 13 -7.20 -16.58 5.00
N LEU A 14 -7.82 -15.78 4.12
CA LEU A 14 -7.27 -15.42 2.81
C LEU A 14 -5.91 -14.74 2.94
N TYR A 15 -5.76 -13.78 3.85
CA TYR A 15 -4.49 -13.12 4.14
C TYR A 15 -3.39 -14.11 4.55
N LYS A 16 -3.69 -15.01 5.50
CA LYS A 16 -2.75 -16.04 5.94
C LYS A 16 -2.35 -16.98 4.80
N ASN A 17 -3.33 -17.42 4.01
CA ASN A 17 -3.12 -18.31 2.87
C ASN A 17 -2.25 -17.64 1.80
N ALA A 18 -2.49 -16.36 1.49
CA ALA A 18 -1.68 -15.59 0.55
C ALA A 18 -0.22 -15.48 1.01
N LYS A 19 0.03 -15.19 2.30
CA LYS A 19 1.39 -15.17 2.84
C LYS A 19 2.07 -16.54 2.83
N ALA A 20 1.33 -17.59 3.15
CA ALA A 20 1.83 -18.95 3.11
C ALA A 20 2.20 -19.35 1.66
N ALA A 21 1.34 -19.03 0.69
CA ALA A 21 1.60 -19.25 -0.73
C ALA A 21 2.82 -18.45 -1.22
N ALA A 22 2.96 -17.18 -0.84
CA ALA A 22 4.15 -16.38 -1.16
C ALA A 22 5.45 -17.00 -0.60
N THR A 23 5.40 -17.49 0.64
CA THR A 23 6.54 -18.17 1.27
C THR A 23 6.87 -19.49 0.57
N ALA A 24 5.86 -20.29 0.23
CA ALA A 24 6.05 -21.55 -0.48
C ALA A 24 6.61 -21.33 -1.89
N GLY A 25 6.05 -20.37 -2.64
CA GLY A 25 6.53 -19.99 -3.96
C GLY A 25 7.97 -19.47 -3.92
N TYR A 26 8.34 -18.68 -2.90
CA TYR A 26 9.72 -18.26 -2.69
C TYR A 26 10.68 -19.42 -2.48
N LYS A 27 10.33 -20.39 -1.62
CA LYS A 27 11.17 -21.59 -1.39
C LYS A 27 11.36 -22.40 -2.67
N GLN A 28 10.29 -22.58 -3.45
CA GLN A 28 10.37 -23.29 -4.73
C GLN A 28 11.22 -22.53 -5.76
N ALA A 29 11.08 -21.20 -5.82
CA ALA A 29 11.89 -20.37 -6.70
C ALA A 29 13.37 -20.43 -6.33
N LEU A 30 13.73 -20.35 -5.04
CA LEU A 30 15.12 -20.52 -4.60
C LEU A 30 15.71 -21.87 -5.01
N ALA A 31 14.96 -22.96 -4.83
CA ALA A 31 15.43 -24.29 -5.24
C ALA A 31 15.72 -24.37 -6.75
N ARG A 32 14.95 -23.65 -7.58
CA ARG A 32 15.23 -23.54 -9.03
C ARG A 32 16.50 -22.73 -9.29
N CYS A 33 16.75 -21.67 -8.51
CA CYS A 33 17.97 -20.87 -8.61
C CYS A 33 19.23 -21.64 -8.23
N ASP A 34 19.13 -22.74 -7.46
CA ASP A 34 20.29 -23.53 -7.06
C ASP A 34 20.98 -24.27 -8.20
N ALA A 35 20.27 -24.49 -9.32
CA ALA A 35 20.84 -25.04 -10.54
C ALA A 35 21.69 -24.02 -11.33
N LEU A 36 21.70 -22.75 -10.92
CA LEU A 36 22.45 -21.67 -11.56
C LEU A 36 23.75 -21.39 -10.79
N ALA A 37 24.66 -20.65 -11.42
CA ALA A 37 25.88 -20.17 -10.78
C ALA A 37 26.18 -18.74 -11.22
N GLY A 38 26.99 -18.02 -10.42
CA GLY A 38 27.40 -16.65 -10.71
C GLY A 38 26.21 -15.68 -10.82
N GLN A 39 26.35 -14.68 -11.68
CA GLN A 39 25.35 -13.63 -11.85
C GLN A 39 23.93 -14.14 -12.17
N PRO A 40 23.73 -15.16 -13.02
CA PRO A 40 22.40 -15.73 -13.24
C PRO A 40 21.73 -16.23 -11.95
N LYS A 41 22.51 -16.84 -11.04
CA LYS A 41 22.00 -17.25 -9.71
C LYS A 41 21.61 -16.02 -8.89
N ASP A 42 22.46 -15.00 -8.84
CA ASP A 42 22.19 -13.78 -8.07
C ASP A 42 20.91 -13.07 -8.54
N VAL A 43 20.71 -12.95 -9.85
CA VAL A 43 19.49 -12.37 -10.43
C VAL A 43 18.28 -13.22 -10.07
N CYS A 44 18.35 -14.54 -10.25
CA CYS A 44 17.25 -15.44 -9.90
C CYS A 44 16.84 -15.32 -8.42
N MET A 45 17.82 -15.28 -7.51
CA MET A 45 17.56 -15.12 -6.07
C MET A 45 16.93 -13.76 -5.74
N ALA A 46 17.39 -12.68 -6.39
CA ALA A 46 16.82 -11.35 -6.23
C ALA A 46 15.37 -11.29 -6.73
N GLU A 47 15.08 -11.88 -7.90
CA GLU A 47 13.74 -11.93 -8.49
C GLU A 47 12.79 -12.74 -7.62
N ALA A 48 13.23 -13.90 -7.10
CA ALA A 48 12.46 -14.71 -6.16
C ALA A 48 12.11 -13.91 -4.90
N LYS A 49 13.07 -13.15 -4.35
CA LYS A 49 12.85 -12.30 -3.18
C LYS A 49 11.88 -11.17 -3.50
N ALA A 50 12.00 -10.52 -4.65
CA ALA A 50 11.10 -9.45 -5.09
C ALA A 50 9.66 -9.94 -5.31
N ALA A 51 9.48 -11.12 -5.91
CA ALA A 51 8.19 -11.75 -6.05
C ALA A 51 7.53 -12.02 -4.68
N ARG A 52 8.30 -12.50 -3.70
CA ARG A 52 7.80 -12.69 -2.32
C ARG A 52 7.38 -11.38 -1.68
N VAL A 53 8.22 -10.35 -1.76
CA VAL A 53 7.95 -9.03 -1.19
C VAL A 53 6.69 -8.44 -1.78
N ARG A 54 6.51 -8.50 -3.11
CA ARG A 54 5.30 -8.05 -3.80
C ARG A 54 4.06 -8.80 -3.31
N ALA A 55 4.09 -10.13 -3.31
CA ALA A 55 2.95 -10.93 -2.87
C ALA A 55 2.57 -10.71 -1.40
N GLU A 56 3.54 -10.63 -0.49
CA GLU A 56 3.29 -10.36 0.93
C GLU A 56 2.83 -8.91 1.18
N GLY A 57 3.41 -7.96 0.45
CA GLY A 57 3.05 -6.55 0.48
C GLY A 57 1.60 -6.34 0.04
N ASP A 58 1.23 -6.89 -1.13
CA ASP A 58 -0.13 -6.80 -1.68
C ASP A 58 -1.16 -7.46 -0.75
N ALA A 59 -0.85 -8.67 -0.25
CA ALA A 59 -1.73 -9.34 0.71
C ALA A 59 -1.91 -8.53 2.00
N THR A 60 -0.84 -7.91 2.51
CA THR A 60 -0.92 -7.08 3.71
C THR A 60 -1.66 -5.77 3.45
N ALA A 61 -1.46 -5.15 2.30
CA ALA A 61 -2.13 -3.92 1.90
C ALA A 61 -3.64 -4.13 1.74
N GLN A 62 -4.03 -5.20 1.04
CA GLN A 62 -5.44 -5.58 0.88
C GLN A 62 -6.09 -5.94 2.22
N TYR A 63 -5.42 -6.73 3.06
CA TYR A 63 -5.96 -7.14 4.35
C TYR A 63 -6.16 -5.94 5.31
N LYS A 64 -5.19 -5.03 5.37
CA LYS A 64 -5.29 -3.83 6.23
C LYS A 64 -6.20 -2.77 5.62
N ASN A 65 -6.30 -2.72 4.29
CA ASN A 65 -7.03 -1.73 3.52
C ASN A 65 -6.82 -0.28 4.02
N THR A 66 -5.56 0.07 4.31
CA THR A 66 -5.19 1.42 4.76
C THR A 66 -4.20 2.03 3.81
N LEU A 67 -4.29 3.35 3.61
CA LEU A 67 -3.32 4.09 2.81
C LEU A 67 -1.87 3.79 3.25
N ARG A 68 -1.62 3.75 4.56
CA ARG A 68 -0.29 3.40 5.11
C ARG A 68 0.19 2.02 4.63
N ALA A 69 -0.67 1.00 4.64
CA ALA A 69 -0.29 -0.34 4.22
C ALA A 69 0.03 -0.41 2.72
N TYR A 70 -0.76 0.25 1.87
CA TYR A 70 -0.47 0.38 0.44
C TYR A 70 0.83 1.16 0.18
N THR A 71 1.08 2.25 0.90
CA THR A 71 2.32 3.04 0.77
C THR A 71 3.55 2.24 1.17
N GLU A 72 3.51 1.51 2.29
CA GLU A 72 4.65 0.69 2.70
C GLU A 72 4.90 -0.47 1.73
N ALA A 73 3.84 -1.14 1.23
CA ALA A 73 4.00 -2.18 0.20
C ALA A 73 4.70 -1.65 -1.06
N ARG A 74 4.33 -0.45 -1.55
CA ARG A 74 5.00 0.18 -2.69
C ARG A 74 6.47 0.50 -2.43
N LYS A 75 6.80 0.94 -1.20
CA LYS A 75 8.18 1.23 -0.82
C LYS A 75 9.02 -0.05 -0.75
N ASP A 76 8.49 -1.10 -0.14
CA ASP A 76 9.16 -2.40 -0.06
C ASP A 76 9.38 -3.02 -1.45
N ILE A 77 8.39 -2.91 -2.35
CA ILE A 77 8.52 -3.35 -3.75
C ILE A 77 9.62 -2.56 -4.47
N ALA A 78 9.68 -1.24 -4.30
CA ALA A 78 10.75 -0.43 -4.91
C ALA A 78 12.16 -0.82 -4.42
N GLU A 79 12.31 -1.17 -3.14
CA GLU A 79 13.58 -1.71 -2.61
C GLU A 79 13.92 -3.08 -3.20
N ALA A 80 12.91 -3.93 -3.39
CA ALA A 80 13.12 -5.27 -3.93
C ALA A 80 13.45 -5.23 -5.43
N ASP A 81 12.77 -4.39 -6.21
CA ASP A 81 13.06 -4.17 -7.62
C ASP A 81 14.46 -3.55 -7.79
N TYR A 82 14.88 -2.64 -6.90
CA TYR A 82 16.26 -2.15 -6.87
C TYR A 82 17.29 -3.26 -6.66
N ALA A 83 17.01 -4.23 -5.77
CA ALA A 83 17.89 -5.36 -5.55
C ALA A 83 18.02 -6.26 -6.80
N VAL A 84 16.92 -6.44 -7.55
CA VAL A 84 16.92 -7.14 -8.84
C VAL A 84 17.79 -6.40 -9.85
N ASP A 85 17.58 -5.09 -10.01
CA ASP A 85 18.35 -4.28 -10.97
C ASP A 85 19.84 -4.29 -10.63
N ARG A 86 20.19 -4.18 -9.33
CA ARG A 86 21.59 -4.31 -8.90
C ARG A 86 22.19 -5.67 -9.23
N ALA A 87 21.45 -6.76 -9.04
CA ALA A 87 21.93 -8.10 -9.38
C ALA A 87 22.18 -8.22 -10.88
N ARG A 88 21.28 -7.64 -11.71
CA ARG A 88 21.42 -7.60 -13.17
C ARG A 88 22.67 -6.84 -13.60
N CYS A 89 22.97 -5.70 -12.95
CA CYS A 89 24.20 -4.95 -13.19
C CYS A 89 25.49 -5.72 -12.84
N GLY A 90 25.41 -6.84 -12.12
CA GLY A 90 26.56 -7.61 -11.66
C GLY A 90 27.47 -8.14 -12.79
N ALA A 91 26.92 -8.34 -13.99
CA ALA A 91 27.67 -8.83 -15.17
C ALA A 91 28.47 -7.74 -15.89
N LEU A 92 28.22 -6.46 -15.57
CA LEU A 92 28.90 -5.33 -16.18
C LEU A 92 30.20 -5.01 -15.45
N ALA A 93 31.09 -4.26 -16.10
CA ALA A 93 32.35 -3.80 -15.54
C ALA A 93 32.62 -2.32 -15.88
N GLY A 94 33.51 -1.70 -15.11
CA GLY A 94 33.91 -0.30 -15.31
C GLY A 94 32.72 0.66 -15.31
N ASN A 95 32.79 1.66 -16.19
CA ASN A 95 31.79 2.71 -16.31
C ASN A 95 30.37 2.15 -16.58
N ASP A 96 30.23 1.08 -17.35
CA ASP A 96 28.91 0.51 -17.67
C ASP A 96 28.20 -0.03 -16.42
N LYS A 97 28.97 -0.61 -15.49
CA LYS A 97 28.45 -1.04 -14.20
C LYS A 97 28.01 0.16 -13.36
N ASP A 98 28.81 1.20 -13.32
CA ASP A 98 28.52 2.40 -12.53
C ASP A 98 27.27 3.13 -13.04
N VAL A 99 27.12 3.25 -14.36
CA VAL A 99 25.91 3.77 -15.01
C VAL A 99 24.70 2.91 -14.68
N CYS A 100 24.80 1.58 -14.79
CA CYS A 100 23.71 0.67 -14.47
C CYS A 100 23.25 0.79 -13.01
N ILE A 101 24.19 0.80 -12.05
CA ILE A 101 23.87 0.94 -10.62
C ILE A 101 23.26 2.32 -10.33
N THR A 102 23.74 3.37 -11.01
CA THR A 102 23.18 4.72 -10.88
C THR A 102 21.76 4.79 -11.40
N GLN A 103 21.47 4.16 -12.55
CA GLN A 103 20.12 4.06 -13.10
C GLN A 103 19.17 3.29 -12.17
N ALA A 104 19.64 2.19 -11.59
CA ALA A 104 18.86 1.42 -10.61
C ALA A 104 18.54 2.27 -9.36
N LYS A 105 19.52 3.05 -8.85
CA LYS A 105 19.31 3.97 -7.72
C LYS A 105 18.32 5.09 -8.08
N ALA A 106 18.42 5.65 -9.28
CA ALA A 106 17.50 6.68 -9.76
C ALA A 106 16.06 6.14 -9.82
N THR A 107 15.88 4.95 -10.40
CA THR A 107 14.57 4.27 -10.50
C THR A 107 13.96 4.02 -9.12
N ARG A 108 14.76 3.48 -8.18
CA ARG A 108 14.34 3.32 -6.78
C ARG A 108 13.92 4.65 -6.15
N THR A 109 14.73 5.69 -6.34
CA THR A 109 14.49 7.01 -5.74
C THR A 109 13.19 7.62 -6.25
N ALA A 110 12.95 7.53 -7.56
CA ALA A 110 11.70 7.95 -8.18
C ALA A 110 10.51 7.18 -7.60
N ALA A 111 10.56 5.85 -7.56
CA ALA A 111 9.47 5.03 -7.03
C ALA A 111 9.15 5.33 -5.54
N LEU A 112 10.18 5.57 -4.72
CA LEU A 112 9.98 5.98 -3.32
C LEU A 112 9.40 7.39 -3.20
N ALA A 113 9.80 8.32 -4.07
CA ALA A 113 9.26 9.66 -4.10
C ALA A 113 7.78 9.64 -4.50
N ASP A 114 7.42 8.89 -5.54
CA ASP A 114 6.05 8.73 -6.03
C ASP A 114 5.15 8.12 -4.94
N ALA A 115 5.61 7.07 -4.26
CA ALA A 115 4.86 6.46 -3.17
C ALA A 115 4.57 7.45 -2.02
N ARG A 116 5.52 8.35 -1.72
CA ARG A 116 5.36 9.41 -0.70
C ARG A 116 4.44 10.53 -1.19
N ALA A 117 4.57 10.93 -2.44
CA ALA A 117 3.75 11.97 -3.06
C ALA A 117 2.28 11.56 -3.11
N ASP A 118 2.01 10.34 -3.60
CA ASP A 118 0.65 9.80 -3.67
C ASP A 118 -0.01 9.71 -2.31
N LYS A 119 0.75 9.27 -1.28
CA LYS A 119 0.26 9.28 0.10
C LYS A 119 -0.19 10.67 0.52
N LYS A 120 0.65 11.68 0.34
CA LYS A 120 0.33 13.07 0.71
C LYS A 120 -0.89 13.61 -0.03
N VAL A 121 -0.99 13.32 -1.33
CA VAL A 121 -2.14 13.75 -2.16
C VAL A 121 -3.44 13.10 -1.69
N ILE A 122 -3.41 11.80 -1.38
CA ILE A 122 -4.59 11.09 -0.87
C ILE A 122 -4.98 11.60 0.52
N GLU A 123 -4.02 11.81 1.42
CA GLU A 123 -4.27 12.41 2.75
C GLU A 123 -4.89 13.80 2.63
N ALA A 124 -4.33 14.68 1.80
CA ALA A 124 -4.87 16.02 1.58
C ALA A 124 -6.31 15.98 1.04
N ARG A 125 -6.60 15.09 0.09
CA ARG A 125 -7.96 14.88 -0.44
C ARG A 125 -8.91 14.33 0.62
N SER A 126 -8.45 13.45 1.50
CA SER A 126 -9.26 12.90 2.59
C SER A 126 -9.62 13.98 3.59
N ASN A 127 -8.64 14.77 4.04
CA ASN A 127 -8.82 15.86 4.99
C ASN A 127 -9.78 16.92 4.41
N ALA A 128 -9.59 17.32 3.15
CA ALA A 128 -10.49 18.29 2.51
C ALA A 128 -11.95 17.81 2.42
N ARG A 129 -12.19 16.50 2.20
CA ARG A 129 -13.55 15.94 2.23
C ARG A 129 -14.13 15.95 3.63
N GLU A 130 -13.32 15.66 4.64
CA GLU A 130 -13.73 15.71 6.04
C GLU A 130 -14.08 17.14 6.46
N ASP A 131 -13.23 18.12 6.17
CA ASP A 131 -13.49 19.53 6.48
C ASP A 131 -14.80 20.02 5.83
N LYS A 132 -15.02 19.68 4.56
CA LYS A 132 -16.27 19.99 3.86
C LYS A 132 -17.48 19.36 4.55
N ARG A 133 -17.39 18.08 4.89
CA ARG A 133 -18.45 17.33 5.57
C ARG A 133 -18.74 17.90 6.96
N ILE A 134 -17.72 18.34 7.69
CA ILE A 134 -17.86 19.00 9.00
C ILE A 134 -18.58 20.34 8.83
N ALA A 135 -18.17 21.15 7.86
CA ALA A 135 -18.81 22.44 7.58
C ALA A 135 -20.28 22.30 7.18
N GLU A 136 -20.60 21.35 6.29
CA GLU A 136 -21.96 21.07 5.85
C GLU A 136 -22.84 20.54 6.99
N TYR A 137 -22.30 19.68 7.86
CA TYR A 137 -23.02 19.22 9.06
C TYR A 137 -23.27 20.35 10.05
N LYS A 138 -22.30 21.25 10.27
CA LYS A 138 -22.51 22.43 11.14
C LYS A 138 -23.70 23.25 10.62
N VAL A 139 -23.75 23.55 9.32
CA VAL A 139 -24.89 24.26 8.72
C VAL A 139 -26.22 23.50 8.90
N ALA A 140 -26.22 22.17 8.71
CA ALA A 140 -27.42 21.36 8.90
C ALA A 140 -27.89 21.34 10.37
N ALA A 141 -26.95 21.25 11.31
CA ALA A 141 -27.22 21.28 12.75
C ALA A 141 -27.82 22.64 13.17
N GLU A 142 -27.23 23.75 12.74
CA GLU A 142 -27.74 25.11 13.01
C GLU A 142 -29.17 25.30 12.46
N LYS A 143 -29.50 24.72 11.30
CA LYS A 143 -30.88 24.74 10.77
C LYS A 143 -31.87 24.00 11.66
N CYS A 144 -31.44 22.94 12.34
CA CYS A 144 -32.28 22.21 13.28
C CYS A 144 -32.58 23.02 14.56
N ASP A 145 -31.79 24.04 14.88
CA ASP A 145 -32.00 24.87 16.06
C ASP A 145 -33.26 25.74 15.99
N ALA A 146 -33.83 25.92 14.80
CA ALA A 146 -35.14 26.54 14.61
C ALA A 146 -36.31 25.65 15.09
N LEU A 147 -36.07 24.37 15.40
CA LEU A 147 -37.06 23.42 15.87
C LEU A 147 -37.00 23.23 17.39
N ALA A 148 -38.03 22.63 17.97
CA ALA A 148 -38.08 22.29 19.39
C ALA A 148 -38.59 20.86 19.62
N GLY A 149 -38.29 20.30 20.80
CA GLY A 149 -38.72 18.97 21.21
C GLY A 149 -38.29 17.87 20.25
N THR A 150 -39.16 16.87 20.07
CA THR A 150 -38.91 15.68 19.24
C THR A 150 -38.56 16.04 17.79
N ALA A 151 -39.13 17.12 17.23
CA ALA A 151 -38.81 17.57 15.88
C ALA A 151 -37.33 17.98 15.73
N LYS A 152 -36.76 18.65 16.73
CA LYS A 152 -35.33 19.01 16.75
C LYS A 152 -34.46 17.77 16.84
N GLU A 153 -34.81 16.84 17.72
CA GLU A 153 -34.07 15.58 17.92
C GLU A 153 -34.03 14.76 16.62
N HIS A 154 -35.16 14.61 15.93
CA HIS A 154 -35.22 13.94 14.64
C HIS A 154 -34.40 14.65 13.57
N CYS A 155 -34.43 15.98 13.52
CA CYS A 155 -33.64 16.76 12.57
C CYS A 155 -32.13 16.53 12.78
N VAL A 156 -31.64 16.64 14.02
CA VAL A 156 -30.23 16.42 14.34
C VAL A 156 -29.81 14.97 14.04
N SER A 157 -30.66 13.99 14.35
CA SER A 157 -30.41 12.58 14.04
C SER A 157 -30.31 12.34 12.52
N ALA A 158 -31.19 12.95 11.73
CA ALA A 158 -31.15 12.88 10.28
C ALA A 158 -29.87 13.53 9.72
N ALA A 159 -29.47 14.70 10.23
CA ALA A 159 -28.22 15.37 9.84
C ALA A 159 -26.99 14.51 10.16
N LYS A 160 -26.91 13.95 11.37
CA LYS A 160 -25.84 13.01 11.75
C LYS A 160 -25.79 11.82 10.81
N SER A 161 -26.93 11.21 10.50
CA SER A 161 -27.03 10.09 9.57
C SER A 161 -26.58 10.46 8.16
N GLN A 162 -26.99 11.63 7.66
CA GLN A 162 -26.62 12.15 6.33
C GLN A 162 -25.11 12.34 6.21
N PHE A 163 -24.46 12.86 7.26
CA PHE A 163 -23.03 13.19 7.24
C PHE A 163 -22.13 12.15 7.93
N GLY A 164 -22.70 11.08 8.48
CA GLY A 164 -21.96 9.97 9.10
C GLY A 164 -21.30 10.29 10.44
N TYR A 165 -21.97 11.06 11.30
CA TYR A 165 -21.57 11.39 12.68
C TYR A 165 -22.40 10.65 13.73
#